data_AF-V5HAN9-F1
#
_entry.id   AF-V5HAN9-F1
#
_cell.length_a   1.000
_cell.length_b   1.000
_cell.length_c   1.000
_cell.angle_alpha   90.00
_cell.angle_beta   90.00
_cell.angle_gamma   90.00
#
_symmetry.space_group_name_H-M   'P 1'
#
loop_
_entity.id
_entity.type
_entity.pdbx_description
1 polymer ?
#
loop_
_entity_poly.entity_id
_entity_poly.type
_entity_poly.pdbx_seq_one_letter_code
_entity_poly.pdbx_strand_id
1 'polypeptide(L)'
;KLKAIANAPLFAKDVKQLSPNAQTYGLESFHNVLNGFAPKSTAFSYEGMAARTMIAILHFNENSSRLQAVTNEGQEQWHIKSPKAQKGATTV
;
A
#
# COMPACT_ATOMS: atom_id res chain seq x y z
N LYS A 1 15.21 12.73 -31.77
CA LYS A 1 15.57 11.33 -31.43
C LYS A 1 14.53 10.66 -30.53
N LEU A 2 14.26 11.15 -29.31
CA LEU A 2 13.29 10.53 -28.39
C LEU A 2 11.86 10.38 -28.96
N LYS A 3 11.33 11.41 -29.66
CA LYS A 3 10.01 11.33 -30.31
C LYS A 3 9.90 10.23 -31.36
N ALA A 4 10.99 9.93 -32.07
CA ALA A 4 11.00 8.87 -33.08
C ALA A 4 10.96 7.47 -32.44
N ILE A 5 11.60 7.31 -31.28
CA ILE A 5 11.61 6.07 -30.50
C ILE A 5 10.25 5.84 -29.83
N ALA A 6 9.64 6.90 -29.27
CA ALA A 6 8.31 6.83 -28.66
C ALA A 6 7.20 6.48 -29.66
N ASN A 7 7.34 6.88 -30.92
CA ASN A 7 6.38 6.55 -31.98
C ASN A 7 6.71 5.23 -32.70
N ALA A 8 7.77 4.53 -32.29
CA ALA A 8 8.15 3.27 -32.93
C ALA A 8 7.15 2.16 -32.56
N PRO A 9 6.80 1.27 -33.51
CA PRO A 9 5.84 0.20 -33.26
C PRO A 9 6.31 -0.80 -32.19
N LEU A 10 7.63 -0.97 -32.03
CA LEU A 10 8.22 -1.78 -30.95
C LEU A 10 7.88 -1.19 -29.57
N PHE A 11 8.09 0.11 -29.40
CA PHE A 11 7.79 0.79 -28.13
C PHE A 11 6.31 0.68 -27.77
N ALA A 12 5.41 0.85 -28.75
CA ALA A 12 3.97 0.68 -28.52
C ALA A 12 3.59 -0.76 -28.13
N LYS A 13 4.35 -1.78 -28.58
CA LYS A 13 4.17 -3.18 -28.18
C LYS A 13 4.67 -3.44 -26.77
N ASP A 14 5.80 -2.83 -26.39
CA ASP A 14 6.38 -2.96 -25.05
C ASP A 14 5.56 -2.22 -23.99
N VAL A 15 4.99 -1.05 -24.33
CA VAL A 15 4.07 -0.33 -23.44
C VAL A 15 2.84 -1.16 -23.06
N LYS A 16 2.35 -2.02 -23.96
CA LYS A 16 1.24 -2.94 -23.65
C LYS A 16 1.64 -4.11 -22.74
N GLN A 17 2.94 -4.40 -22.65
CA GLN A 17 3.49 -5.40 -21.74
C GLN A 17 3.84 -4.82 -20.36
N LEU A 18 3.79 -3.48 -20.21
CA LEU A 18 3.89 -2.86 -18.90
C LEU A 18 2.73 -3.35 -18.03
N SER A 19 3.06 -3.91 -16.87
CA SER A 19 2.08 -4.40 -15.92
C SER A 19 1.21 -3.23 -15.42
N PRO A 20 -0.10 -3.22 -15.67
CA PRO A 20 -0.97 -2.14 -15.22
C PRO A 20 -1.32 -2.26 -13.72
N ASN A 21 -1.20 -3.45 -13.13
CA ASN A 21 -1.82 -3.78 -11.83
C ASN A 21 -0.87 -4.34 -10.76
N ALA A 22 0.32 -4.81 -11.13
CA ALA A 22 1.29 -5.37 -10.18
C ALA A 22 2.48 -4.42 -10.00
N GLN A 23 2.20 -3.18 -9.59
CA GLN A 23 3.25 -2.28 -9.14
C GLN A 23 3.58 -2.64 -7.69
N THR A 24 4.62 -3.45 -7.50
CA THR A 24 5.10 -3.86 -6.17
C THR A 24 5.57 -2.67 -5.31
N TYR A 25 5.73 -1.50 -5.93
CA TYR A 25 6.16 -0.25 -5.30
C TYR A 25 5.48 0.03 -3.96
N GLY A 26 4.15 -0.08 -3.86
CA GLY A 26 3.44 0.16 -2.60
C GLY A 26 3.76 -0.86 -1.51
N LEU A 27 3.84 -2.15 -1.90
CA LEU A 27 4.17 -3.25 -0.99
C LEU A 27 5.62 -3.17 -0.52
N GLU A 28 6.55 -2.89 -1.43
CA GLU A 28 7.98 -2.71 -1.15
C GLU A 28 8.22 -1.49 -0.27
N SER A 29 7.52 -0.38 -0.54
CA SER A 29 7.60 0.84 0.28
C SER A 29 7.09 0.57 1.70
N PHE A 30 5.96 -0.11 1.86
CA PHE A 30 5.46 -0.49 3.18
C PHE A 30 6.44 -1.45 3.88
N HIS A 31 7.00 -2.42 3.15
CA HIS A 31 7.98 -3.34 3.71
C HIS A 31 9.22 -2.63 4.26
N ASN A 32 9.73 -1.61 3.56
CA ASN A 32 10.84 -0.79 4.04
C ASN A 32 10.47 0.00 5.31
N VAL A 33 9.28 0.60 5.36
CA VAL A 33 8.79 1.28 6.57
C VAL A 33 8.70 0.30 7.74
N LEU A 34 8.13 -0.88 7.51
CA LEU A 34 8.00 -1.91 8.55
C LEU A 34 9.37 -2.37 9.07
N ASN A 35 10.35 -2.58 8.19
CA ASN A 35 11.71 -2.95 8.60
C ASN A 35 12.39 -1.85 9.43
N GLY A 36 12.05 -0.57 9.22
CA GLY A 36 12.56 0.54 10.04
C GLY A 36 12.03 0.52 11.47
N PHE A 37 10.75 0.21 11.66
CA PHE A 37 10.12 0.18 12.99
C PHE A 37 10.29 -1.16 13.72
N ALA A 38 10.21 -2.27 12.98
CA ALA A 38 10.25 -3.64 13.50
C ALA A 38 11.21 -4.52 12.65
N PRO A 39 12.53 -4.25 12.70
CA PRO A 39 13.50 -5.05 11.96
C PRO A 39 13.52 -6.50 12.45
N LYS A 40 13.57 -7.44 11.50
CA LYS A 40 13.62 -8.89 11.79
C LYS A 40 14.87 -9.32 12.56
N SER A 41 15.95 -8.54 12.48
CA SER A 41 17.22 -8.80 13.18
C SER A 41 17.16 -8.47 14.67
N THR A 42 16.11 -7.80 15.14
CA THR A 42 15.95 -7.41 16.54
C THR A 42 14.80 -8.17 17.18
N ALA A 43 15.06 -8.81 18.32
CA ALA A 43 14.02 -9.47 19.08
C ALA A 43 13.19 -8.43 19.87
N PHE A 44 11.87 -8.52 19.75
CA PHE A 44 10.92 -7.74 20.54
C PHE A 44 10.00 -8.68 21.33
N SER A 45 9.47 -8.20 22.44
CA SER A 45 8.31 -8.85 23.05
C SER A 45 7.13 -8.82 22.08
N TYR A 46 6.16 -9.71 22.27
CA TYR A 46 4.95 -9.74 21.46
C TYR A 46 4.25 -8.38 21.42
N GLU A 47 4.05 -7.76 22.58
CA GLU A 47 3.44 -6.42 22.70
C GLU A 47 4.28 -5.34 22.00
N GLY A 48 5.60 -5.40 22.14
CA GLY A 48 6.50 -4.44 21.49
C GLY A 48 6.46 -4.55 19.95
N MET A 49 6.38 -5.77 19.43
CA MET A 49 6.24 -6.02 18.00
C MET A 49 4.87 -5.58 17.46
N ALA A 50 3.80 -5.82 18.22
CA ALA A 50 2.46 -5.37 17.88
C ALA A 50 2.39 -3.83 17.81
N ALA A 51 2.86 -3.14 18.85
CA ALA A 51 2.87 -1.68 18.89
C ALA A 51 3.69 -1.07 17.75
N ARG A 52 4.91 -1.58 17.50
CA ARG A 52 5.77 -1.09 16.41
C ARG A 52 5.16 -1.33 15.03
N THR A 53 4.49 -2.46 14.84
CA THR A 53 3.77 -2.75 13.59
C THR A 53 2.61 -1.77 13.37
N MET A 54 1.84 -1.46 14.42
CA MET A 54 0.76 -0.48 14.35
C MET A 54 1.29 0.91 13.98
N ILE A 55 2.41 1.34 14.59
CA ILE A 55 3.05 2.62 14.26
C ILE A 55 3.50 2.64 12.79
N ALA A 56 4.11 1.57 12.29
CA ALA A 56 4.52 1.46 10.89
C ALA A 56 3.33 1.60 9.92
N ILE A 57 2.19 1.00 10.26
CA ILE A 57 0.95 1.11 9.47
C ILE A 57 0.43 2.55 9.47
N LEU A 58 0.35 3.20 10.64
CA LEU A 58 -0.10 4.59 10.74
C LEU A 58 0.81 5.52 9.96
N HIS A 59 2.13 5.38 10.13
CA HIS A 59 3.12 6.17 9.41
C HIS A 59 2.99 5.99 7.88
N PHE A 60 2.85 4.76 7.40
CA PHE A 60 2.69 4.51 5.97
C PHE A 60 1.38 5.08 5.42
N ASN A 61 0.27 4.94 6.16
CA ASN A 61 -1.01 5.47 5.71
C ASN A 61 -1.01 7.00 5.62
N GLU A 62 -0.44 7.68 6.62
CA GLU A 62 -0.35 9.15 6.67
C GLU A 62 0.57 9.71 5.59
N ASN A 63 1.68 9.01 5.30
CA ASN A 63 2.71 9.50 4.37
C ASN A 63 2.59 8.89 2.97
N SER A 64 1.61 8.03 2.73
CA SER A 64 1.29 7.57 1.39
C SER A 64 0.61 8.72 0.65
N SER A 65 1.03 9.00 -0.58
CA SER A 65 0.35 9.96 -1.47
C SER A 65 -1.07 9.52 -1.89
N ARG A 66 -1.60 8.49 -1.24
CA ARG A 66 -2.96 7.99 -1.40
C ARG A 66 -3.87 8.77 -0.47
N LEU A 67 -4.57 9.75 -1.03
CA LEU A 67 -5.58 10.52 -0.31
C LEU A 67 -6.64 9.60 0.30
N GLN A 68 -7.06 9.92 1.52
CA GLN A 68 -8.18 9.25 2.18
C GLN A 68 -9.40 9.29 1.26
N ALA A 69 -10.12 8.17 1.14
CA ALA A 69 -11.32 8.12 0.33
C ALA A 69 -12.36 9.10 0.91
N VAL A 70 -12.99 9.90 0.05
CA VAL A 70 -14.01 10.87 0.45
C VAL A 70 -15.37 10.48 -0.13
N THR A 71 -16.44 10.71 0.62
CA THR A 71 -17.82 10.65 0.11
C THR A 71 -18.05 11.72 -0.96
N ASN A 72 -19.14 11.62 -1.71
CA ASN A 72 -19.61 12.72 -2.57
C ASN A 72 -19.90 14.02 -1.79
N GLU A 73 -20.06 13.93 -0.47
CA GLU A 73 -20.30 15.05 0.45
C GLU A 73 -18.99 15.60 1.05
N GLY A 74 -17.83 15.06 0.65
CA GLY A 74 -16.51 15.51 1.10
C GLY A 74 -16.08 15.00 2.48
N GLN A 75 -16.78 14.01 3.05
CA GLN A 75 -16.43 13.41 4.34
C GLN A 75 -15.49 12.22 4.16
N GLU A 76 -14.52 12.05 5.06
CA GLU A 76 -13.59 10.92 5.03
C GLU A 76 -14.31 9.57 5.23
N GLN A 77 -13.87 8.54 4.50
CA GLN A 77 -14.42 7.19 4.54
C GLN A 77 -13.37 6.17 4.98
N TRP A 78 -13.72 5.33 5.95
CA TRP A 78 -12.91 4.19 6.36
C TRP A 78 -13.53 2.88 5.86
N HIS A 79 -12.72 2.06 5.19
CA HIS A 79 -13.12 0.71 4.81
C HIS A 79 -12.72 -0.28 5.90
N ILE A 80 -13.71 -0.76 6.65
CA ILE A 80 -13.52 -1.86 7.61
C ILE A 80 -13.59 -3.19 6.85
N LYS A 81 -12.49 -3.94 6.82
CA LYS A 81 -12.51 -5.33 6.33
C LYS A 81 -12.70 -6.30 7.49
N SER A 82 -13.84 -6.99 7.53
CA SER A 82 -14.08 -8.05 8.49
C SER A 82 -13.40 -9.37 8.05
N PRO A 83 -12.97 -10.24 8.99
CA PRO A 83 -12.55 -11.59 8.68
C PRO A 83 -13.63 -12.33 7.88
N LYS A 84 -13.24 -13.11 6.86
CA LYS A 84 -14.18 -13.89 6.03
C LYS A 84 -15.11 -14.78 6.89
N ALA A 85 -14.60 -15.29 8.00
CA ALA A 85 -15.34 -16.10 8.96
C ALA A 85 -16.48 -15.35 9.66
N GLN A 86 -16.36 -14.03 9.83
CA GLN A 86 -17.36 -13.19 10.53
C GLN A 86 -18.44 -12.64 9.60
N LYS A 87 -18.36 -12.86 8.27
CA LYS A 87 -19.37 -12.42 7.28
C LYS A 87 -19.88 -10.98 7.47
N GLY A 88 -19.05 -10.06 7.95
CA GLY A 88 -19.44 -8.65 8.16
C GLY A 88 -20.23 -8.37 9.43
N ALA A 89 -20.40 -9.34 10.35
CA ALA A 89 -20.95 -9.07 11.67
C ALA A 89 -19.92 -8.24 12.47
N THR A 90 -20.26 -6.97 12.70
CA THR A 90 -19.46 -6.04 13.51
C THR A 90 -20.13 -5.91 14.86
N THR A 91 -19.42 -6.20 15.94
CA THR A 91 -19.79 -5.71 17.28
C THR A 91 -19.13 -4.35 17.43
N VAL A 92 -19.97 -3.31 17.50
CA VAL A 92 -19.58 -1.94 17.89
C VAL A 92 -19.16 -1.89 19.34
#